data_AF-A0A2D4FES0-F1
#
_entry.id   AF-A0A2D4FES0-F1
#
_cell.length_a   1.000
_cell.length_b   1.000
_cell.length_c   1.000
_cell.angle_alpha   90.00
_cell.angle_beta   90.00
_cell.angle_gamma   90.00
#
_symmetry.space_group_name_H-M   'P 1'
#
loop_
_entity.id
_entity.type
_entity.pdbx_description
1 polymer ?
#
loop_
_entity_poly.entity_id
_entity_poly.type
_entity_poly.pdbx_seq_one_letter_code
_entity_poly.pdbx_strand_id
1 'polypeptide(L)'
;MSFSQELSSPEQTAILQPTTKSIEWIVPRMQGGSQLSAVFKLEVPGLTQAGLRELGPVNLSFEMPAHTCSGLQIRFLRFTGPEPALPHRWVRYVTHSESYVIRLNAG
;
A
#
# COMPACT_ATOMS: atom_id res chain seq x y z
N MET A 1 -10.26 3.74 -25.90
CA MET A 1 -9.45 3.95 -24.69
C MET A 1 -8.26 3.02 -24.82
N SER A 2 -7.05 3.54 -24.91
CA SER A 2 -5.83 2.73 -24.94
C SER A 2 -5.12 2.88 -23.59
N PHE A 3 -4.50 1.79 -23.12
CA PHE A 3 -3.76 1.74 -21.86
C PHE A 3 -2.43 1.06 -22.11
N SER A 4 -1.35 1.72 -21.70
CA SER A 4 -0.01 1.13 -21.66
C SER A 4 0.68 1.46 -20.35
N GLN A 5 1.62 0.60 -19.97
CA GLN A 5 2.32 0.67 -18.70
C GLN A 5 3.80 0.33 -18.86
N GLU A 6 4.64 1.00 -18.08
CA GLU A 6 6.06 0.71 -17.94
C GLU A 6 6.33 0.51 -16.45
N LEU A 7 6.69 -0.71 -16.06
CA LEU A 7 6.91 -1.12 -14.67
C LEU A 7 8.40 -1.28 -14.39
N SER A 8 8.88 -0.84 -13.22
CA SER A 8 10.31 -0.90 -12.89
C SER A 8 10.79 -2.29 -12.46
N SER A 9 9.89 -3.23 -12.20
CA SER A 9 10.20 -4.60 -11.80
C SER A 9 9.20 -5.58 -12.42
N PRO A 10 9.66 -6.78 -12.85
CA PRO A 10 8.79 -7.79 -13.45
C PRO A 10 7.77 -8.40 -12.47
N GLU A 11 7.98 -8.26 -11.16
CA GLU A 11 7.03 -8.76 -10.15
C GLU A 11 5.81 -7.86 -9.99
N GLN A 12 5.89 -6.61 -10.46
CA GLN A 12 4.78 -5.68 -10.42
C GLN A 12 3.76 -6.05 -11.48
N THR A 13 2.49 -5.82 -11.17
CA THR A 13 1.40 -5.89 -12.16
C THR A 13 0.55 -4.65 -12.03
N ALA A 14 -0.01 -4.16 -13.15
CA ALA A 14 -1.09 -3.19 -13.07
C ALA A 14 -2.19 -3.49 -14.07
N ILE A 15 -3.42 -3.28 -13.62
CA ILE A 15 -4.64 -3.60 -14.35
C ILE A 15 -5.55 -2.37 -14.31
N LEU A 16 -6.01 -1.93 -15.49
CA LEU A 16 -7.07 -0.92 -15.58
C LEU A 16 -8.41 -1.60 -15.24
N GLN A 17 -9.06 -1.16 -14.17
CA GLN A 17 -10.38 -1.64 -13.76
C GLN A 17 -11.47 -0.69 -14.30
N PRO A 18 -12.30 -1.11 -15.28
CA PRO A 18 -13.30 -0.24 -15.89
C PRO A 18 -14.45 0.11 -14.93
N THR A 19 -14.82 -0.81 -14.04
CA THR A 19 -15.93 -0.65 -13.10
C THR A 19 -15.65 0.44 -12.07
N THR A 20 -14.45 0.45 -11.50
CA THR A 20 -14.01 1.45 -10.51
C THR A 20 -13.36 2.67 -11.16
N LYS A 21 -13.10 2.62 -12.47
CA LYS A 21 -12.37 3.64 -13.24
C LYS A 21 -11.00 3.97 -12.63
N SER A 22 -10.29 2.93 -12.17
CA SER A 22 -8.99 3.07 -11.51
C SER A 22 -7.96 2.13 -12.11
N ILE A 23 -6.68 2.45 -11.91
CA ILE A 23 -5.58 1.52 -12.17
C ILE A 23 -5.24 0.87 -10.83
N GLU A 24 -5.31 -0.46 -10.78
CA GLU A 24 -4.84 -1.24 -9.64
C GLU A 24 -3.39 -1.65 -9.90
N TRP A 25 -2.45 -1.06 -9.16
CA TRP A 25 -1.03 -1.40 -9.22
C TRP A 25 -0.66 -2.28 -8.02
N ILE A 26 -0.24 -3.50 -8.28
CA ILE A 26 0.13 -4.49 -7.27
C ILE A 26 1.65 -4.61 -7.25
N VAL A 27 2.22 -4.40 -6.06
CA VAL A 27 3.63 -4.61 -5.75
C VAL A 27 3.71 -5.72 -4.70
N PRO A 28 4.03 -6.98 -5.07
CA PRO A 28 3.98 -8.10 -4.14
C PRO A 28 4.94 -7.98 -2.95
N ARG A 29 6.11 -7.38 -3.19
CA ARG A 29 7.13 -7.16 -2.17
C ARG A 29 7.89 -5.87 -2.45
N MET A 30 8.16 -5.11 -1.40
CA MET A 30 9.03 -3.96 -1.42
C MET A 30 10.00 -4.05 -0.24
N GLN A 31 11.29 -3.86 -0.49
CA GLN A 31 12.29 -3.82 0.56
C GLN A 31 12.36 -2.41 1.15
N GLY A 32 12.54 -2.30 2.47
CA GLY A 32 12.80 -0.99 3.09
C GLY A 32 14.03 -0.32 2.48
N GLY A 33 13.93 0.97 2.15
CA GLY A 33 15.01 1.72 1.50
C GLY A 33 15.14 1.50 -0.01
N SER A 34 14.27 0.69 -0.63
CA SER A 34 14.22 0.56 -2.08
C SER A 34 13.24 1.56 -2.71
N GLN A 35 13.36 1.72 -4.02
CA GLN A 35 12.44 2.50 -4.83
C GLN A 35 11.96 1.66 -6.00
N LEU A 36 10.65 1.70 -6.23
CA LEU A 36 9.97 1.09 -7.35
C LEU A 36 9.10 2.16 -8.02
N SER A 37 8.93 2.07 -9.34
CA SER A 37 8.17 3.04 -10.11
C SER A 37 7.34 2.37 -11.20
N ALA A 38 6.22 3.02 -11.55
CA ALA A 38 5.40 2.65 -12.68
C ALA A 38 5.01 3.93 -13.44
N VAL A 39 4.98 3.84 -14.77
CA VAL A 39 4.46 4.89 -15.64
C VAL A 39 3.23 4.34 -16.34
N PHE A 40 2.10 5.04 -16.20
CA PHE A 40 0.84 4.67 -16.84
C PHE A 40 0.49 5.71 -17.90
N LYS A 41 0.23 5.25 -19.12
CA LYS A 41 -0.23 6.09 -20.24
C LYS A 41 -1.64 5.65 -20.58
N LEU A 42 -2.57 6.60 -20.51
CA LEU A 42 -3.99 6.36 -20.74
C LEU A 42 -4.51 7.36 -21.78
N GLU A 43 -5.01 6.85 -22.90
CA GLU A 43 -5.69 7.67 -23.89
C GLU A 43 -7.20 7.61 -23.66
N VAL A 44 -7.73 8.73 -23.18
CA VAL A 44 -9.16 8.91 -22.90
C VAL A 44 -9.76 9.83 -23.97
N PRO A 45 -10.65 9.32 -24.85
CA PRO A 45 -11.32 10.15 -25.85
C PRO A 45 -12.11 11.28 -25.19
N GLY A 46 -11.91 12.51 -25.66
CA GLY A 46 -12.63 13.68 -25.15
C GLY A 46 -12.15 14.18 -23.78
N LEU A 47 -11.00 13.73 -23.28
CA LEU A 47 -10.41 14.24 -22.05
C LEU A 47 -10.08 15.74 -22.20
N THR A 48 -10.65 16.55 -21.33
CA THR A 48 -10.39 17.99 -21.25
C THR A 48 -9.44 18.30 -20.08
N GLN A 49 -8.86 19.50 -20.09
CA GLN A 49 -8.08 20.00 -18.95
C GLN A 49 -8.90 20.05 -17.65
N ALA A 50 -10.20 20.34 -17.73
CA ALA A 50 -11.09 20.25 -16.57
C ALA A 50 -11.23 18.81 -16.07
N GLY A 51 -11.34 17.83 -16.98
CA GLY A 51 -11.38 16.40 -16.63
C GLY A 51 -10.10 15.89 -15.97
N LEU A 52 -8.93 16.48 -16.25
CA LEU A 52 -7.69 16.14 -15.53
C LEU A 52 -7.76 16.53 -14.04
N ARG A 53 -8.52 17.57 -13.69
CA ARG A 53 -8.73 17.98 -12.29
C ARG A 53 -9.65 17.03 -11.52
N GLU A 54 -10.36 16.16 -12.23
CA GLU A 54 -11.21 15.12 -11.64
C GLU A 54 -10.44 13.84 -11.29
N LEU A 55 -9.12 13.79 -11.55
CA LEU A 55 -8.29 12.68 -11.11
C LEU A 55 -8.36 12.53 -9.59
N GLY A 56 -8.94 11.42 -9.17
CA GLY A 56 -9.02 11.03 -7.77
C GLY A 56 -7.63 10.80 -7.16
N PRO A 57 -7.55 10.78 -5.83
CA PRO A 57 -6.29 10.52 -5.16
C PRO A 57 -5.82 9.08 -5.38
N VAL A 58 -4.54 8.84 -5.13
CA VAL A 58 -3.97 7.49 -5.05
C VAL A 58 -4.19 6.96 -3.64
N ASN A 59 -4.75 5.76 -3.53
CA ASN A 59 -4.89 5.04 -2.28
C ASN A 59 -3.83 3.94 -2.23
N LEU A 60 -3.09 3.83 -1.12
CA LEU A 60 -2.10 2.78 -0.91
C LEU A 60 -2.60 1.81 0.16
N SER A 61 -2.57 0.52 -0.16
CA SER A 61 -2.82 -0.57 0.77
C SER A 61 -1.56 -1.42 0.93
N PHE A 62 -1.06 -1.56 2.16
CA PHE A 62 0.14 -2.34 2.48
C PHE A 62 0.12 -2.91 3.90
N GLU A 63 0.95 -3.93 4.10
CA GLU A 63 1.27 -4.51 5.40
C GLU A 63 2.79 -4.53 5.59
N MET A 64 3.26 -4.14 6.78
CA MET A 64 4.66 -4.23 7.19
C MET A 64 4.79 -5.19 8.39
N PRO A 65 5.32 -6.40 8.18
CA PRO A 65 5.54 -7.34 9.28
C PRO A 65 6.73 -6.93 10.13
N ALA A 66 6.67 -7.26 11.42
CA ALA A 66 7.74 -7.01 12.41
C ALA A 66 8.20 -5.54 12.52
N HIS A 67 7.35 -4.59 12.12
CA HIS A 67 7.62 -3.16 12.18
C HIS A 67 6.48 -2.42 12.89
N THR A 68 6.82 -1.43 13.72
CA THR A 68 5.86 -0.54 14.39
C THR A 68 6.18 0.92 14.05
N CYS A 69 5.28 1.58 13.32
CA CYS A 69 5.44 3.01 13.02
C CYS A 69 5.31 3.91 14.27
N SER A 70 4.56 3.47 15.28
CA SER A 70 4.40 4.22 16.55
C SER A 70 5.59 4.07 17.52
N GLY A 71 6.51 3.14 17.25
CA GLY A 71 7.55 2.76 18.20
C GLY A 71 7.05 1.97 19.41
N LEU A 72 5.80 1.51 19.42
CA LEU A 72 5.25 0.67 20.50
C LEU A 72 6.10 -0.59 20.67
N GLN A 73 6.47 -0.87 21.92
CA GLN A 73 7.22 -2.06 22.31
C GLN A 73 6.64 -2.66 23.60
N ILE A 74 6.18 -3.90 23.52
CA ILE A 74 5.79 -4.71 24.67
C ILE A 74 7.07 -5.08 25.43
N ARG A 75 7.26 -4.48 26.62
CA ARG A 75 8.43 -4.76 27.47
C ARG A 75 8.24 -5.97 28.37
N PHE A 76 7.03 -6.14 28.90
CA PHE A 76 6.74 -7.18 29.88
C PHE A 76 5.32 -7.74 29.66
N LEU A 77 5.19 -9.05 29.82
CA LEU A 77 3.91 -9.75 29.92
C LEU A 77 3.90 -10.51 31.25
N ARG A 78 3.10 -10.04 32.22
CA ARG A 78 3.03 -10.61 33.56
C ARG A 78 1.81 -11.50 33.71
N PHE A 79 2.02 -12.68 34.28
CA PHE A 79 0.95 -13.60 34.68
C PHE A 79 0.75 -13.49 36.19
N THR A 80 -0.49 -13.46 36.63
CA THR A 80 -0.87 -13.44 38.05
C THR A 80 -1.78 -14.62 38.33
N GLY A 81 -1.26 -15.66 38.96
CA GLY A 81 -2.01 -16.88 39.30
C GLY A 81 -1.10 -17.96 39.88
N PRO A 82 -1.66 -18.97 40.58
CA PRO A 82 -0.90 -20.02 41.25
C PRO A 82 -0.36 -21.11 40.29
N GLU A 83 -0.20 -20.82 39.00
CA GLU A 83 0.21 -21.84 38.03
C GLU A 83 1.63 -22.38 38.29
N PRO A 84 1.84 -23.70 38.22
CA PRO A 84 3.11 -24.35 38.53
C PRO A 84 4.20 -24.13 37.46
N ALA A 85 3.85 -23.67 36.26
CA ALA A 85 4.80 -23.43 35.17
C ALA A 85 4.42 -22.18 34.36
N LEU A 86 5.42 -21.43 33.89
CA LEU A 86 5.20 -20.25 33.07
C LEU A 86 4.88 -20.64 31.61
N PRO A 87 3.81 -20.09 30.99
CA PRO A 87 3.48 -20.39 29.60
C PRO A 87 4.46 -19.72 28.62
N HIS A 88 4.50 -20.24 27.39
CA HIS A 88 5.22 -19.62 26.28
C HIS A 88 4.66 -18.23 25.96
N ARG A 89 5.55 -17.32 25.54
CA ARG A 89 5.22 -15.92 25.24
C ARG A 89 5.62 -15.61 23.81
N TRP A 90 4.69 -15.07 23.03
CA TRP A 90 4.91 -14.69 21.65
C TRP A 90 4.34 -13.30 21.40
N VAL A 91 5.06 -12.50 20.63
CA VAL A 91 4.61 -11.18 20.19
C VAL A 91 4.91 -11.07 18.70
N ARG A 92 3.92 -10.62 17.92
CA ARG A 92 4.10 -10.24 16.52
C ARG A 92 3.60 -8.82 16.34
N TYR A 93 4.44 -7.96 15.79
CA TYR A 93 4.04 -6.64 15.34
C TYR A 93 3.71 -6.68 13.86
N VAL A 94 2.64 -5.99 13.49
CA VAL A 94 2.23 -5.79 12.10
C VAL A 94 1.69 -4.37 12.00
N THR A 95 2.16 -3.63 11.00
CA THR A 95 1.59 -2.33 10.65
C THR A 95 0.78 -2.49 9.37
N HIS A 96 -0.48 -2.08 9.39
CA HIS A 96 -1.33 -1.97 8.21
C HIS A 96 -1.52 -0.51 7.83
N SER A 97 -1.62 -0.25 6.54
CA SER A 97 -2.19 1.01 6.06
C SER A 97 -3.69 1.05 6.33
N GLU A 98 -4.18 2.19 6.81
CA GLU A 98 -5.61 2.51 6.83
C GLU A 98 -5.90 3.45 5.64
N SER A 99 -6.33 4.69 5.90
CA SER A 99 -6.53 5.71 4.85
C SER A 99 -5.20 6.37 4.43
N TYR A 100 -4.29 5.61 3.82
CA TYR A 100 -3.05 6.16 3.24
C TYR A 100 -3.32 6.72 1.84
N VAL A 101 -3.59 8.03 1.77
CA VAL A 101 -4.07 8.71 0.57
C VAL A 101 -3.10 9.80 0.12
N ILE A 102 -2.79 9.82 -1.18
CA ILE A 102 -1.92 10.81 -1.80
C ILE A 102 -2.74 11.58 -2.85
N ARG A 103 -2.84 12.90 -2.68
CA ARG A 103 -3.49 13.77 -3.69
C ARG A 103 -2.54 14.00 -4.85
N LEU A 104 -3.05 13.79 -6.05
CA LEU A 104 -2.35 14.13 -7.28
C LEU A 104 -2.68 15.57 -7.64
N ASN A 105 -1.66 16.32 -8.05
CA ASN A 105 -1.88 17.63 -8.65
C ASN A 105 -1.84 17.44 -10.16
N ALA A 106 -2.98 17.67 -10.81
CA ALA A 106 -3.01 17.93 -12.25
C ALA A 106 -2.47 19.35 -12.44
N GLY A 107 -1.31 19.48 -13.09
CA GLY A 107 -0.72 20.78 -13.43
C GLY A 107 -1.61 21.62 -14.32
#